data_AF-A0A1W6ZKW0-F1
#
_entry.id   AF-A0A1W6ZKW0-F1
#
_cell.length_a   1.000
_cell.length_b   1.000
_cell.length_c   1.000
_cell.angle_alpha   90.00
_cell.angle_beta   90.00
_cell.angle_gamma   90.00
#
_symmetry.space_group_name_H-M   'P 1'
#
loop_
_entity.id
_entity.type
_entity.pdbx_description
1 polymer ?
#
loop_
_entity_poly.entity_id
_entity_poly.type
_entity_poly.pdbx_seq_one_letter_code
_entity_poly.pdbx_strand_id
1 'polypeptide(L)' 'MAKKRKAKRRYSPSASEDVEKEMRAYKRGTARSGPGGRGGKVKSRKQAIAIGLSRARAEGKKVPKKRSAKKRSAKKRK' A
#
# COMPACT_ATOMS: atom_id res chain seq x y z
N MET A 1 -34.96 -0.77 -11.54
CA MET A 1 -33.71 0.01 -11.75
C MET A 1 -32.56 -0.91 -12.14
N ALA A 2 -32.07 -0.84 -13.38
CA ALA A 2 -30.92 -1.65 -13.80
C ALA A 2 -29.65 -1.22 -13.05
N LYS A 3 -29.03 -2.14 -12.32
CA LYS A 3 -27.77 -1.90 -11.60
C LYS A 3 -26.68 -1.59 -12.62
N LYS A 4 -26.36 -0.30 -12.79
CA LYS A 4 -25.26 0.22 -13.63
C LYS A 4 -24.05 -0.69 -13.43
N ARG A 5 -23.63 -1.44 -14.47
CA ARG A 5 -22.49 -2.37 -14.39
C ARG A 5 -21.29 -1.54 -13.94
N LYS A 6 -20.93 -1.62 -12.66
CA LYS A 6 -19.80 -0.86 -12.10
C LYS A 6 -18.57 -1.31 -12.88
N ALA A 7 -17.99 -0.41 -13.67
CA ALA A 7 -16.67 -0.62 -14.26
C ALA A 7 -15.76 -1.26 -13.21
N LYS A 8 -15.14 -2.40 -13.56
CA LYS A 8 -14.43 -3.27 -12.62
C LYS A 8 -13.18 -2.54 -12.13
N ARG A 9 -13.33 -1.65 -11.14
CA ARG A 9 -12.23 -0.91 -10.54
C ARG A 9 -11.13 -1.88 -10.13
N ARG A 10 -9.89 -1.52 -10.43
CA ARG A 10 -8.70 -2.29 -10.06
C ARG A 10 -8.54 -2.40 -8.54
N TYR A 11 -9.06 -1.41 -7.81
CA TYR A 11 -9.06 -1.32 -6.35
C TYR A 11 -10.49 -1.23 -5.82
N SER A 12 -10.77 -1.81 -4.64
CA SER A 12 -12.03 -1.54 -3.92
C SER A 12 -12.04 -0.11 -3.36
N PRO A 13 -13.24 0.50 -3.14
CA PRO A 13 -13.34 1.77 -2.43
C PRO A 13 -12.62 1.75 -1.08
N SER A 14 -12.78 0.66 -0.33
CA SER A 14 -12.13 0.45 0.96
C SER A 14 -10.60 0.45 0.90
N ALA A 15 -10.00 -0.02 -0.19
CA ALA A 15 -8.56 0.04 -0.37
C ALA A 15 -8.08 1.47 -0.66
N SER A 16 -8.89 2.26 -1.38
CA SER A 16 -8.60 3.68 -1.59
C SER A 16 -8.66 4.47 -0.28
N GLU A 17 -9.62 4.15 0.59
CA GLU A 17 -9.74 4.77 1.92
C GLU A 17 -8.52 4.51 2.81
N ASP A 18 -7.95 3.31 2.78
CA ASP A 18 -6.74 3.01 3.57
C ASP A 18 -5.53 3.81 3.09
N VAL A 19 -5.38 3.93 1.76
CA VAL A 19 -4.32 4.77 1.18
C VAL A 19 -4.56 6.22 1.56
N GLU A 20 -5.80 6.69 1.55
CA GLU A 20 -6.13 8.04 1.97
C GLU A 20 -5.79 8.30 3.44
N LYS A 21 -6.18 7.40 4.35
CA LYS A 21 -5.85 7.49 5.78
C LYS A 21 -4.34 7.56 5.99
N GLU A 22 -3.58 6.70 5.31
CA GLU A 22 -2.12 6.69 5.37
C GLU A 22 -1.52 7.99 4.82
N MET A 23 -2.07 8.49 3.71
CA MET A 23 -1.67 9.75 3.11
C MET A 23 -1.97 10.96 3.99
N ARG A 24 -3.11 10.95 4.72
CA ARG A 24 -3.43 11.99 5.71
C ARG A 24 -2.44 11.96 6.88
N ALA A 25 -2.10 10.77 7.40
CA ALA A 25 -1.08 10.63 8.45
C ALA A 25 0.32 11.08 7.97
N TYR A 26 0.66 10.79 6.71
CA TYR A 26 1.90 11.26 6.09
C TYR A 26 1.93 12.79 5.98
N LYS A 27 0.86 13.41 5.47
CA LYS A 27 0.73 14.87 5.38
C LYS A 27 0.81 15.56 6.75
N ARG A 28 0.36 14.88 7.82
CA ARG A 28 0.47 15.34 9.21
C ARG A 28 1.83 15.08 9.85
N GLY A 29 2.75 14.37 9.17
CA GLY A 29 4.07 14.02 9.70
C GLY A 29 4.07 12.92 10.78
N THR A 30 2.95 12.20 10.94
CA THR A 30 2.78 11.17 11.98
C THR A 30 2.88 9.74 11.46
N ALA A 31 2.88 9.55 10.13
CA ALA A 31 3.01 8.22 9.54
C ALA A 31 4.37 7.58 9.90
N ARG A 32 4.31 6.34 10.38
CA ARG A 32 5.48 5.52 10.71
C ARG A 32 5.54 4.26 9.86
N SER A 33 6.75 3.81 9.57
CA SER A 33 7.02 2.61 8.79
C SER A 33 7.49 1.45 9.67
N GLY A 34 7.37 0.22 9.15
CA GLY A 34 7.79 -1.00 9.83
C GLY A 34 6.84 -1.50 10.93
N PRO A 35 7.06 -2.73 11.46
CA PRO A 35 6.23 -3.32 12.51
C PRO A 35 6.27 -2.48 13.78
N GLY A 36 5.10 -2.03 14.26
CA GLY A 36 5.00 -1.15 15.43
C GLY A 36 5.63 0.24 15.24
N GLY A 37 5.89 0.67 14.00
CA GLY A 37 6.52 1.97 13.72
C GLY A 37 8.03 2.03 13.97
N ARG A 38 8.69 0.86 14.11
CA ARG A 38 10.14 0.74 14.33
C ARG A 38 11.00 1.17 13.14
N GLY A 39 10.44 1.25 11.94
CA GLY A 39 11.12 1.76 10.74
C GLY A 39 11.21 3.29 10.69
N GLY A 40 10.75 4.00 11.73
CA GLY A 40 10.78 5.46 11.81
C GLY A 40 9.73 6.15 10.94
N LYS A 41 9.83 7.47 10.83
CA LYS A 41 8.90 8.30 10.06
C LYS A 41 8.93 7.93 8.57
N VAL A 42 7.77 7.98 7.92
CA VAL A 42 7.66 7.75 6.47
C VAL A 42 8.34 8.89 5.73
N LYS A 43 9.31 8.56 4.88
CA LYS A 43 10.19 9.54 4.22
C LYS A 43 9.68 10.01 2.87
N SER A 44 8.73 9.28 2.27
CA SER A 44 8.23 9.60 0.94
C SER A 44 6.76 9.27 0.76
N ARG A 45 6.08 10.06 -0.09
CA ARG A 45 4.70 9.80 -0.52
C ARG A 45 4.53 8.41 -1.13
N LYS A 46 5.49 7.95 -1.93
CA LYS A 46 5.49 6.61 -2.53
C LYS A 46 5.49 5.52 -1.45
N GLN A 47 6.26 5.72 -0.38
CA GLN A 47 6.30 4.81 0.75
C GLN A 47 4.98 4.80 1.53
N ALA A 48 4.36 5.97 1.76
CA ALA A 48 3.03 6.05 2.37
C ALA A 48 1.98 5.27 1.56
N ILE A 49 1.95 5.47 0.23
CA ILE A 49 1.05 4.71 -0.65
C ILE A 49 1.34 3.21 -0.56
N ALA A 50 2.61 2.81 -0.52
CA ALA A 50 2.99 1.41 -0.40
C ALA A 50 2.53 0.79 0.93
N ILE A 51 2.60 1.54 2.04
CA ILE A 51 2.12 1.11 3.35
C ILE A 51 0.59 0.96 3.32
N GLY A 52 -0.14 1.96 2.82
CA GLY A 52 -1.59 1.90 2.68
C GLY A 52 -2.06 0.72 1.82
N LEU A 53 -1.42 0.50 0.67
CA LEU A 53 -1.68 -0.67 -0.18
C LEU A 53 -1.29 -2.00 0.48
N SER A 54 -0.30 -2.01 1.38
CA SER A 54 0.08 -3.21 2.13
C SER A 54 -0.95 -3.55 3.21
N ARG A 55 -1.48 -2.55 3.92
CA ARG A 55 -2.56 -2.70 4.90
C ARG A 55 -3.82 -3.23 4.23
N ALA A 56 -4.23 -2.61 3.12
CA ALA A 56 -5.38 -3.07 2.35
C ALA A 56 -5.25 -4.54 1.90
N ARG A 57 -4.04 -5.01 1.54
CA ARG A 57 -3.81 -6.43 1.22
C ARG A 57 -3.92 -7.32 2.45
N ALA A 58 -3.37 -6.90 3.59
CA ALA A 58 -3.43 -7.67 4.84
C ALA A 58 -4.88 -7.84 5.32
N GLU A 59 -5.72 -6.82 5.10
CA GLU A 59 -7.17 -6.85 5.39
C GLU A 59 -7.99 -7.62 4.34
N GLY A 60 -7.36 -8.22 3.33
CA GLY A 60 -8.06 -8.99 2.28
C GLY A 60 -8.85 -8.15 1.29
N LYS A 61 -8.64 -6.82 1.25
CA LYS A 61 -9.34 -5.92 0.32
C LYS A 61 -8.88 -6.17 -1.12
N LYS A 62 -9.74 -5.78 -2.07
CA LYS A 62 -9.45 -5.95 -3.50
C LYS A 62 -8.34 -5.00 -3.93
N VAL A 63 -7.12 -5.52 -3.99
CA VAL A 63 -5.91 -4.80 -4.42
C VAL A 63 -5.13 -5.70 -5.38
N PRO A 64 -4.54 -5.16 -6.47
CA PRO A 64 -3.62 -5.90 -7.30
C PRO A 64 -2.49 -6.53 -6.48
N LYS A 65 -2.23 -7.80 -6.79
CA LYS A 65 -1.13 -8.57 -6.19
C LYS A 65 0.19 -7.85 -6.46
N LYS A 66 1.08 -7.89 -5.46
CA LYS A 66 2.45 -7.39 -5.64
C LYS A 66 3.10 -8.22 -6.75
N ARG A 67 3.72 -7.58 -7.74
CA ARG A 67 4.50 -8.31 -8.75
C ARG A 67 5.62 -9.05 -8.02
N SER A 68 5.88 -10.30 -8.38
CA SER A 68 7.04 -11.04 -7.91
C SER A 68 8.29 -10.22 -8.27
N ALA A 69 9.11 -9.91 -7.27
CA ALA A 69 10.41 -9.33 -7.56
C ALA A 69 11.23 -10.42 -8.28
N LYS A 70 11.74 -10.12 -9.49
CA LYS A 70 12.72 -11.00 -10.15
C LYS A 70 13.88 -11.16 -9.16
N LYS A 71 14.09 -12.37 -8.63
CA LYS A 71 15.20 -12.67 -7.72
C LYS A 71 16.48 -12.25 -8.46
N ARG A 72 17.12 -11.16 -8.04
CA ARG A 72 18.48 -10.89 -8.49
C ARG A 72 19.33 -11.95 -7.78
N SER A 73 19.99 -12.81 -8.56
CA SER A 73 20.99 -13.73 -8.03
C SER A 73 21.96 -12.91 -7.18
N ALA A 74 22.21 -13.37 -5.95
CA ALA A 74 23.20 -12.73 -5.10
C ALA A 74 24.54 -12.77 -5.84
N LYS A 75 25.05 -11.62 -6.27
CA LYS A 75 26.42 -11.51 -6.74
C LYS A 75 27.29 -11.80 -5.52
N LYS A 76 27.84 -13.02 -5.43
CA LYS A 76 28.88 -13.38 -4.47
C LYS A 76 29.94 -12.28 -4.54
N ARG A 77 30.06 -11.48 -3.48
CA ARG A 77 31.22 -10.61 -3.29
C ARG A 77 32.30 -11.55 -2.76
N LYS A 78 33.37 -11.70 -3.55
CA LYS A 78 34.63 -12.31 -3.11
C LYS A 78 35.28 -11.39 -2.08
#